data_AF-A0A3B9GFD1-F1
#
_entry.id   AF-A0A3B9GFD1-F1
#
_cell.length_a   1.000
_cell.length_b   1.000
_cell.length_c   1.000
_cell.angle_alpha   90.00
_cell.angle_beta   90.00
_cell.angle_gamma   90.00
#
_symmetry.space_group_name_H-M   'P 1'
#
loop_
_entity.id
_entity.type
_entity.pdbx_description
1 polymer ?
#
loop_
_entity_poly.entity_id
_entity_poly.type
_entity_poly.pdbx_seq_one_letter_code
_entity_poly.pdbx_strand_id
1 'polypeptide(L)'
;SFVLTKDEMQCLDTARVMTGINIKYLMALLNSKFCEWVFAKFYAGGNLQGDTVRYKSTFLENLPIPELSAADQVPYEILVDCIQFARERGLDAEADTLEAVVDVMVYGLYFMEDMKAADCYINERIAESVRPFTDACDDAFKAAYVKKLAEFCKKDAVVYRGLIQSRNVGVVKTISGGKGV
;
A
#
# COMPACT_ATOMS: atom_id res chain seq x y z
N SER A 1 -4.50 -7.05 -8.61
CA SER A 1 -3.77 -5.80 -8.31
C SER A 1 -4.39 -4.67 -9.12
N PHE A 2 -4.27 -3.44 -8.62
CA PHE A 2 -4.70 -2.22 -9.28
C PHE A 2 -3.47 -1.51 -9.86
N VAL A 3 -3.56 -1.05 -11.10
CA VAL A 3 -2.44 -0.45 -11.85
C VAL A 3 -2.82 0.96 -12.30
N LEU A 4 -1.88 1.89 -12.22
CA LEU A 4 -1.99 3.22 -12.82
C LEU A 4 -1.20 3.22 -14.11
N THR A 5 -1.82 3.75 -15.15
CA THR A 5 -1.18 3.97 -16.44
C THR A 5 -1.41 5.42 -16.85
N LYS A 6 -0.39 6.01 -17.48
CA LYS A 6 -0.50 7.30 -18.18
C LYS A 6 -0.64 7.12 -19.69
N ASP A 7 -0.46 5.89 -20.17
CA ASP A 7 -0.54 5.54 -21.58
C ASP A 7 -1.97 5.18 -21.97
N GLU A 8 -2.28 5.37 -23.25
CA GLU A 8 -3.54 4.90 -23.82
C GLU A 8 -3.65 3.38 -23.67
N MET A 9 -4.68 2.92 -22.96
CA MET A 9 -4.90 1.51 -22.70
C MET A 9 -6.30 1.09 -23.15
N GLN A 10 -6.38 -0.04 -23.84
CA GLN A 10 -7.66 -0.69 -24.17
C GLN A 10 -8.04 -1.65 -23.05
N CYS A 11 -9.13 -1.35 -22.34
CA CYS A 11 -9.68 -2.22 -21.31
C CYS A 11 -10.61 -3.26 -21.95
N LEU A 12 -10.34 -4.55 -21.70
CA LEU A 12 -11.30 -5.62 -21.98
C LEU A 12 -12.47 -5.56 -20.98
N ASP A 13 -13.57 -6.24 -21.30
CA ASP A 13 -14.86 -6.19 -20.55
C ASP A 13 -14.76 -6.56 -19.05
N THR A 14 -13.66 -7.19 -18.65
CA THR A 14 -13.38 -7.61 -17.27
C THR A 14 -12.52 -6.62 -16.48
N ALA A 15 -11.96 -5.60 -17.12
CA ALA A 15 -11.19 -4.54 -16.47
C ALA A 15 -12.08 -3.33 -16.17
N ARG A 16 -11.75 -2.58 -15.12
CA ARG A 16 -12.46 -1.35 -14.75
C ARG A 16 -11.49 -0.19 -14.61
N VAL A 17 -11.97 0.99 -14.97
CA VAL A 17 -11.20 2.23 -14.94
C VAL A 17 -11.68 3.11 -13.80
N MET A 18 -10.74 3.65 -13.02
CA MET A 18 -10.99 4.64 -11.98
C MET A 18 -10.26 5.93 -12.38
N THR A 19 -10.94 7.08 -12.25
CA THR A 19 -10.39 8.41 -12.52
C THR A 19 -10.72 9.34 -11.35
N GLY A 20 -9.91 10.39 -11.14
CA GLY A 20 -10.07 11.30 -10.01
C GLY A 20 -8.77 11.98 -9.60
N ILE A 21 -8.82 12.74 -8.50
CA ILE A 21 -7.70 13.58 -8.02
C ILE A 21 -6.76 12.85 -7.05
N ASN A 22 -7.24 11.86 -6.29
CA ASN A 22 -6.46 11.17 -5.24
C ASN A 22 -6.11 9.72 -5.63
N ILE A 23 -5.91 9.46 -6.93
CA ILE A 23 -5.78 8.09 -7.45
C ILE A 23 -4.59 7.36 -6.80
N LYS A 24 -3.46 8.03 -6.61
CA LYS A 24 -2.27 7.39 -6.02
C LYS A 24 -2.47 6.99 -4.56
N TYR A 25 -3.13 7.82 -3.76
CA TYR A 25 -3.51 7.44 -2.40
C TYR A 25 -4.45 6.22 -2.41
N LEU A 26 -5.48 6.24 -3.27
CA LEU A 26 -6.37 5.09 -3.43
C LEU A 26 -5.62 3.84 -3.88
N MET A 27 -4.62 3.96 -4.75
CA MET A 27 -3.79 2.82 -5.15
C MET A 27 -3.01 2.21 -3.99
N ALA A 28 -2.48 3.04 -3.08
CA ALA A 28 -1.76 2.56 -1.90
C ALA A 28 -2.70 1.73 -1.02
N LEU A 29 -3.92 2.21 -0.79
CA LEU A 29 -4.96 1.48 -0.07
C LEU A 29 -5.34 0.18 -0.80
N LEU A 30 -5.77 0.29 -2.05
CA LEU A 30 -6.36 -0.82 -2.81
C LEU A 30 -5.39 -1.97 -3.11
N ASN A 31 -4.07 -1.71 -3.14
CA ASN A 31 -3.04 -2.74 -3.26
C ASN A 31 -2.49 -3.22 -1.91
N SER A 32 -2.98 -2.71 -0.78
CA SER A 32 -2.58 -3.20 0.54
C SER A 32 -3.22 -4.55 0.86
N LYS A 33 -2.56 -5.34 1.71
CA LYS A 33 -3.10 -6.59 2.26
C LYS A 33 -4.40 -6.38 3.03
N PHE A 34 -4.59 -5.22 3.65
CA PHE A 34 -5.84 -4.92 4.34
C PHE A 34 -7.01 -4.87 3.37
N CYS A 35 -6.90 -4.09 2.29
CA CYS A 35 -7.96 -3.99 1.30
C CYS A 35 -8.18 -5.32 0.59
N GLU A 36 -7.11 -6.06 0.24
CA GLU A 36 -7.23 -7.40 -0.32
C GLU A 36 -8.07 -8.32 0.60
N TRP A 37 -7.77 -8.34 1.89
CA TRP A 37 -8.52 -9.12 2.87
C TRP A 37 -9.99 -8.66 2.99
N VAL A 38 -10.25 -7.35 3.02
CA VAL A 38 -11.62 -6.80 3.05
C VAL A 38 -12.40 -7.26 1.82
N PHE A 39 -11.80 -7.19 0.63
CA PHE A 39 -12.41 -7.67 -0.60
C PHE A 39 -12.69 -9.17 -0.56
N ALA A 40 -11.70 -9.98 -0.18
CA ALA A 40 -11.87 -11.42 -0.07
C ALA A 40 -12.94 -11.80 0.96
N LYS A 41 -13.02 -11.10 2.08
CA LYS A 41 -13.91 -11.43 3.20
C LYS A 41 -15.36 -10.99 2.98
N PHE A 42 -15.57 -9.78 2.44
CA PHE A 42 -16.89 -9.14 2.42
C PHE A 42 -17.48 -8.95 1.03
N TYR A 43 -16.65 -8.96 -0.03
CA TYR A 43 -17.07 -8.52 -1.37
C TYR A 43 -16.82 -9.55 -2.48
N ALA A 44 -16.01 -10.58 -2.23
CA ALA A 44 -15.95 -11.77 -3.05
C ALA A 44 -17.27 -12.54 -2.87
N GLY A 45 -18.21 -12.33 -3.81
CA GLY A 45 -19.57 -12.86 -3.75
C GLY A 45 -19.69 -14.38 -3.87
N GLY A 46 -19.06 -15.12 -2.95
CA GLY A 46 -18.87 -16.57 -2.95
C GLY A 46 -17.55 -16.97 -3.61
N ASN A 47 -16.89 -18.00 -3.05
CA ASN A 47 -15.70 -18.61 -3.64
C ASN A 47 -16.05 -19.10 -5.06
N LEU A 48 -15.54 -18.42 -6.08
CA LEU A 48 -15.26 -19.13 -7.33
C LEU A 48 -14.18 -20.17 -6.98
N GLN A 49 -14.27 -21.38 -7.54
CA GLN A 49 -13.25 -22.39 -7.32
C GLN A 49 -11.85 -21.81 -7.64
N GLY A 50 -10.95 -21.79 -6.67
CA GLY A 50 -9.62 -21.19 -6.75
C GLY A 50 -9.51 -19.83 -6.05
N ASP A 51 -8.30 -19.44 -5.63
CA ASP A 51 -7.98 -18.22 -4.85
C ASP A 51 -8.19 -16.90 -5.65
N THR A 52 -9.20 -16.82 -6.51
CA THR A 52 -9.44 -15.68 -7.40
C THR A 52 -10.54 -14.76 -6.83
N VAL A 53 -10.15 -13.55 -6.43
CA VAL A 53 -11.08 -12.51 -5.94
C VAL A 53 -11.71 -11.76 -7.11
N ARG A 54 -13.04 -11.78 -7.20
CA ARG A 54 -13.79 -10.94 -8.17
C ARG A 54 -14.11 -9.58 -7.57
N TYR A 55 -13.43 -8.55 -8.04
CA TYR A 55 -13.77 -7.16 -7.71
C TYR A 55 -15.09 -6.78 -8.41
N LYS A 56 -16.09 -6.27 -7.67
CA LYS A 56 -17.28 -5.61 -8.24
C LYS A 56 -17.30 -4.14 -7.85
N SER A 57 -17.58 -3.23 -8.80
CA SER A 57 -17.60 -1.78 -8.54
C SER A 57 -18.57 -1.39 -7.43
N THR A 58 -19.74 -2.01 -7.41
CA THR A 58 -20.77 -1.77 -6.39
C THR A 58 -20.29 -2.04 -4.97
N PHE A 59 -19.25 -2.86 -4.81
CA PHE A 59 -18.65 -3.16 -3.50
C PHE A 59 -17.48 -2.24 -3.17
N LEU A 60 -16.74 -1.77 -4.17
CA LEU A 60 -15.71 -0.74 -4.00
C LEU A 60 -16.29 0.56 -3.41
N GLU A 61 -17.50 0.93 -3.82
CA GLU A 61 -18.21 2.11 -3.29
C GLU A 61 -18.54 2.01 -1.79
N ASN A 62 -18.59 0.79 -1.24
CA ASN A 62 -18.84 0.56 0.18
C ASN A 62 -17.55 0.40 1.01
N LEU A 63 -16.38 0.44 0.38
CA LEU A 63 -15.11 0.34 1.08
C LEU A 63 -14.91 1.61 1.92
N PRO A 64 -14.74 1.50 3.26
CA PRO A 64 -14.46 2.67 4.07
C PRO A 64 -13.07 3.22 3.73
N ILE A 65 -13.02 4.33 3.01
CA ILE A 65 -11.78 5.04 2.68
C ILE A 65 -11.47 6.03 3.80
N PRO A 66 -10.30 5.95 4.47
CA PRO A 66 -9.91 6.92 5.47
C PRO A 66 -9.75 8.30 4.83
N GLU A 67 -10.46 9.28 5.36
CA GLU A 67 -10.36 10.67 4.93
C GLU A 67 -9.08 11.28 5.50
N LEU A 68 -8.17 11.67 4.60
CA LEU A 68 -6.90 12.30 4.93
C LEU A 68 -6.83 13.68 4.29
N SER A 69 -6.15 14.62 4.96
CA SER A 69 -5.79 15.89 4.33
C SER A 69 -4.89 15.63 3.11
N ALA A 70 -4.86 16.56 2.15
CA ALA A 70 -3.98 16.41 0.99
C ALA A 70 -2.50 16.21 1.40
N ALA A 71 -2.06 16.86 2.47
CA ALA A 71 -0.70 16.71 2.99
C ALA A 71 -0.42 15.31 3.56
N ASP A 72 -1.40 14.72 4.25
CA ASP A 72 -1.25 13.38 4.85
C ASP A 72 -1.35 12.25 3.82
N GLN A 73 -1.88 12.53 2.63
CA GLN A 73 -1.90 11.59 1.50
C GLN A 73 -0.52 11.49 0.82
N VAL A 74 0.26 12.58 0.80
CA VAL A 74 1.55 12.68 0.08
C VAL A 74 2.50 11.50 0.33
N PRO A 75 2.73 11.04 1.57
CA PRO A 75 3.64 9.91 1.81
C PRO A 75 3.23 8.63 1.06
N TYR A 76 1.93 8.36 0.97
CA TYR A 76 1.40 7.21 0.25
C TYR A 76 1.59 7.35 -1.26
N GLU A 77 1.35 8.56 -1.79
CA GLU A 77 1.55 8.84 -3.21
C GLU A 77 3.01 8.68 -3.63
N ILE A 78 3.93 9.16 -2.81
CA ILE A 78 5.38 9.02 -3.04
C ILE A 78 5.79 7.56 -3.03
N LEU A 79 5.30 6.77 -2.07
CA LEU A 79 5.59 5.34 -2.01
C LEU A 79 5.05 4.61 -3.24
N VAL A 80 3.85 4.95 -3.72
CA VAL A 80 3.30 4.38 -4.96
C VAL A 80 4.17 4.70 -6.17
N ASP A 81 4.63 5.96 -6.32
CA ASP A 81 5.55 6.33 -7.40
C ASP A 81 6.88 5.55 -7.31
N CYS A 82 7.41 5.36 -6.10
CA CYS A 82 8.62 4.59 -5.87
C CYS A 82 8.43 3.10 -6.20
N ILE A 83 7.31 2.50 -5.80
CA ILE A 83 6.98 1.10 -6.06
C ILE A 83 6.80 0.86 -7.57
N GLN A 84 6.08 1.74 -8.26
CA GLN A 84 5.90 1.64 -9.71
C GLN A 84 7.24 1.69 -10.43
N PHE A 85 8.05 2.71 -10.12
CA PHE A 85 9.39 2.83 -10.69
C PHE A 85 10.25 1.60 -10.40
N ALA A 86 10.21 1.08 -9.16
CA ALA A 86 10.97 -0.09 -8.77
C ALA A 86 10.58 -1.33 -9.59
N ARG A 87 9.28 -1.60 -9.73
CA ARG A 87 8.75 -2.72 -10.52
C ARG A 87 9.11 -2.59 -12.01
N GLU A 88 8.98 -1.40 -12.58
CA GLU A 88 9.34 -1.14 -13.99
C GLU A 88 10.83 -1.35 -14.28
N ARG A 89 11.70 -1.17 -13.28
CA ARG A 89 13.16 -1.30 -13.43
C ARG A 89 13.72 -2.61 -12.87
N GLY A 90 12.86 -3.56 -12.48
CA GLY A 90 13.29 -4.84 -11.92
C GLY A 90 13.99 -4.74 -10.56
N LEU A 91 13.67 -3.71 -9.77
CA LEU A 91 14.12 -3.53 -8.38
C LEU A 91 13.13 -4.20 -7.43
N ASP A 92 12.88 -5.50 -7.63
CA ASP A 92 11.80 -6.22 -6.97
C ASP A 92 11.96 -6.28 -5.45
N ALA A 93 13.18 -6.47 -4.95
CA ALA A 93 13.44 -6.52 -3.52
C ALA A 93 13.16 -5.19 -2.81
N GLU A 94 13.42 -4.07 -3.49
CA GLU A 94 13.07 -2.73 -3.03
C GLU A 94 11.56 -2.51 -3.09
N ALA A 95 10.91 -2.91 -4.18
CA ALA A 95 9.46 -2.82 -4.34
C ALA A 95 8.73 -3.61 -3.23
N ASP A 96 9.11 -4.86 -2.98
CA ASP A 96 8.55 -5.71 -1.92
C ASP A 96 8.70 -5.07 -0.53
N THR A 97 9.84 -4.40 -0.29
CA THR A 97 10.09 -3.69 0.97
C THR A 97 9.14 -2.50 1.13
N LEU A 98 8.98 -1.70 0.07
CA LEU A 98 8.12 -0.52 0.09
C LEU A 98 6.63 -0.90 0.15
N GLU A 99 6.22 -1.98 -0.51
CA GLU A 99 4.87 -2.54 -0.39
C GLU A 99 4.56 -2.98 1.04
N ALA A 100 5.51 -3.65 1.72
CA ALA A 100 5.36 -4.00 3.14
C ALA A 100 5.28 -2.75 4.05
N VAL A 101 5.97 -1.67 3.71
CA VAL A 101 5.84 -0.38 4.41
C VAL A 101 4.44 0.19 4.22
N VAL A 102 3.93 0.20 2.98
CA VAL A 102 2.55 0.63 2.69
C VAL A 102 1.54 -0.19 3.46
N ASP A 103 1.67 -1.53 3.50
CA ASP A 103 0.79 -2.40 4.30
C ASP A 103 0.70 -1.95 5.76
N VAL A 104 1.86 -1.72 6.41
CA VAL A 104 1.91 -1.29 7.81
C VAL A 104 1.34 0.11 7.99
N MET A 105 1.61 1.02 7.06
CA MET A 105 1.03 2.36 7.09
C MET A 105 -0.49 2.35 6.93
N VAL A 106 -1.03 1.45 6.11
CA VAL A 106 -2.47 1.27 5.93
C VAL A 106 -3.10 0.68 7.19
N TYR A 107 -2.46 -0.30 7.85
CA TYR A 107 -2.92 -0.74 9.18
C TYR A 107 -2.95 0.42 10.17
N GLY A 108 -1.98 1.34 10.11
CA GLY A 108 -1.97 2.55 10.93
C GLY A 108 -3.14 3.52 10.67
N LEU A 109 -3.76 3.49 9.48
CA LEU A 109 -4.95 4.30 9.18
C LEU A 109 -6.22 3.72 9.82
N TYR A 110 -6.37 2.40 9.79
CA TYR A 110 -7.58 1.72 10.27
C TYR A 110 -7.53 1.32 11.75
N PHE A 111 -6.33 1.06 12.27
CA PHE A 111 -6.11 0.49 13.61
C PHE A 111 -5.07 1.30 14.39
N MET A 112 -5.15 2.62 14.32
CA MET A 112 -4.12 3.52 14.88
C MET A 112 -3.78 3.20 16.35
N GLU A 113 -4.80 3.02 17.19
CA GLU A 113 -4.62 2.74 18.62
C GLU A 113 -3.88 1.43 18.86
N ASP A 114 -4.28 0.35 18.18
CA ASP A 114 -3.62 -0.96 18.28
C ASP A 114 -2.15 -0.90 17.81
N MET A 115 -1.92 -0.21 16.69
CA MET A 115 -0.58 -0.07 16.11
C MET A 115 0.34 0.78 17.01
N LYS A 116 -0.20 1.83 17.65
CA LYS A 116 0.54 2.65 18.62
C LYS A 116 0.80 1.87 19.91
N ALA A 117 -0.18 1.13 20.43
CA ALA A 117 -0.04 0.32 21.64
C ALA A 117 1.01 -0.79 21.49
N ALA A 118 1.18 -1.33 20.28
CA ALA A 118 2.19 -2.33 19.97
C ALA A 118 3.55 -1.75 19.54
N ASP A 119 3.75 -0.43 19.63
CA ASP A 119 4.99 0.26 19.23
C ASP A 119 5.39 -0.04 17.77
N CYS A 120 4.40 -0.11 16.88
CA CYS A 120 4.58 -0.43 15.45
C CYS A 120 3.88 0.55 14.51
N TYR A 121 3.45 1.71 15.00
CA TYR A 121 2.92 2.80 14.18
C TYR A 121 4.08 3.57 13.52
N ILE A 122 4.14 3.56 12.18
CA ILE A 122 5.29 4.11 11.41
C ILE A 122 4.94 5.31 10.54
N ASN A 123 3.67 5.70 10.44
CA ASN A 123 3.19 6.63 9.42
C ASN A 123 3.89 8.00 9.51
N GLU A 124 4.01 8.56 10.72
CA GLU A 124 4.71 9.83 10.97
C GLU A 124 6.18 9.72 10.55
N ARG A 125 6.86 8.65 10.96
CA ARG A 125 8.28 8.44 10.66
C ARG A 125 8.54 8.34 9.15
N ILE A 126 7.66 7.65 8.42
CA ILE A 126 7.77 7.56 6.96
C ILE A 126 7.48 8.91 6.32
N ALA A 127 6.44 9.63 6.75
CA ALA A 127 6.08 10.94 6.22
C ALA A 127 7.24 11.96 6.31
N GLU A 128 8.00 11.93 7.40
CA GLU A 128 9.20 12.76 7.58
C GLU A 128 10.33 12.41 6.61
N SER A 129 10.40 11.15 6.18
CA SER A 129 11.56 10.56 5.51
C SER A 129 11.45 10.54 3.99
N VAL A 130 10.23 10.57 3.44
CA VAL A 130 9.99 10.48 2.00
C VAL A 130 9.92 11.84 1.32
N ARG A 131 10.36 11.93 0.07
CA ARG A 131 10.29 13.12 -0.78
C ARG A 131 9.79 12.74 -2.18
N PRO A 132 8.94 13.57 -2.82
CA PRO A 132 8.40 13.27 -4.12
C PRO A 132 9.48 13.33 -5.20
N PHE A 133 9.30 12.55 -6.27
CA PHE A 133 10.04 12.78 -7.49
C PHE A 133 9.64 14.11 -8.10
N THR A 134 10.60 14.74 -8.76
CA THR A 134 10.36 15.94 -9.57
C THR A 134 10.66 15.64 -11.03
N ASP A 135 10.20 16.47 -11.95
CA ASP A 135 10.45 16.30 -13.38
C ASP A 135 11.95 16.39 -13.74
N ALA A 136 12.76 16.96 -12.86
CA ALA A 136 14.22 17.01 -13.00
C ALA A 136 14.93 15.71 -12.58
N CYS A 137 14.23 14.78 -11.94
CA CYS A 137 14.82 13.51 -11.50
C CYS A 137 14.95 12.54 -12.67
N ASP A 138 16.18 12.24 -13.07
CA ASP A 138 16.46 11.17 -14.02
C ASP A 138 16.27 9.77 -13.39
N ASP A 139 16.28 8.74 -14.25
CA ASP A 139 16.07 7.35 -13.81
C ASP A 139 17.19 6.85 -12.88
N ALA A 140 18.42 7.34 -13.06
CA ALA A 140 19.55 6.94 -12.23
C ALA A 140 19.37 7.46 -10.79
N PHE A 141 18.93 8.72 -10.65
CA PHE A 141 18.58 9.32 -9.38
C PHE A 141 17.40 8.60 -8.73
N LYS A 142 16.32 8.34 -9.47
CA LYS A 142 15.14 7.62 -8.96
C LYS A 142 15.53 6.23 -8.45
N ALA A 143 16.34 5.48 -9.20
CA ALA A 143 16.84 4.17 -8.78
C ALA A 143 17.69 4.25 -7.51
N ALA A 144 18.60 5.23 -7.43
CA ALA A 144 19.41 5.44 -6.22
C ALA A 144 18.55 5.81 -5.01
N TYR A 145 17.55 6.67 -5.21
CA TYR A 145 16.62 7.08 -4.17
C TYR A 145 15.78 5.90 -3.65
N VAL A 146 15.18 5.11 -4.54
CA VAL A 146 14.38 3.92 -4.17
C VAL A 146 15.20 2.93 -3.36
N LYS A 147 16.43 2.64 -3.80
CA LYS A 147 17.36 1.76 -3.06
C LYS A 147 17.67 2.30 -1.67
N LYS A 148 18.01 3.60 -1.58
CA LYS A 148 18.29 4.25 -0.30
C LYS A 148 17.09 4.26 0.63
N LEU A 149 15.88 4.48 0.09
CA LEU A 149 14.65 4.46 0.87
C LEU A 149 14.34 3.06 1.40
N ALA A 150 14.42 2.03 0.55
CA ALA A 150 14.23 0.65 0.97
C ALA A 150 15.28 0.22 2.03
N GLU A 151 16.54 0.65 1.86
CA GLU A 151 17.59 0.44 2.85
C GLU A 151 17.31 1.17 4.16
N PHE A 152 16.83 2.41 4.10
CA PHE A 152 16.37 3.17 5.26
C PHE A 152 15.27 2.42 6.01
N CYS A 153 14.25 1.90 5.33
CA CYS A 153 13.17 1.13 5.97
C CYS A 153 13.66 -0.14 6.68
N LYS A 154 14.78 -0.71 6.23
CA LYS A 154 15.41 -1.89 6.85
C LYS A 154 16.34 -1.55 8.01
N LYS A 155 16.82 -0.30 8.11
CA LYS A 155 17.83 0.12 9.10
C LYS A 155 17.28 1.05 10.18
N ASP A 156 16.27 1.85 9.88
CA ASP A 156 15.62 2.73 10.85
C ASP A 156 14.90 1.89 11.90
N ALA A 157 15.24 2.09 13.17
CA ALA A 157 14.76 1.24 14.26
C ALA A 157 13.23 1.28 14.43
N VAL A 158 12.60 2.43 14.17
CA VAL A 158 11.15 2.60 14.29
C VAL A 158 10.46 1.89 13.13
N VAL A 159 10.89 2.15 11.90
CA VAL A 159 10.30 1.54 10.70
C VAL A 159 10.48 0.03 10.72
N TYR A 160 11.72 -0.43 10.95
CA TYR A 160 12.05 -1.86 10.96
C TYR A 160 11.29 -2.62 12.06
N ARG A 161 11.17 -2.02 13.26
CA ARG A 161 10.32 -2.58 14.32
C ARG A 161 8.88 -2.70 13.85
N GLY A 162 8.33 -1.66 13.22
CA GLY A 162 6.96 -1.68 12.69
C GLY A 162 6.73 -2.81 11.69
N LEU A 163 7.66 -3.02 10.77
CA LEU A 163 7.62 -4.11 9.79
C LEU A 163 7.62 -5.50 10.45
N ILE A 164 8.36 -5.68 11.55
CA ILE A 164 8.45 -6.97 12.25
C ILE A 164 7.28 -7.21 13.21
N GLN A 165 6.85 -6.16 13.93
CA GLN A 165 5.90 -6.27 15.05
C GLN A 165 4.45 -6.12 14.62
N SER A 166 4.16 -5.45 13.50
CA SER A 166 2.80 -5.28 13.00
C SER A 166 2.04 -6.61 12.87
N ARG A 167 2.68 -7.67 12.37
CA ARG A 167 2.10 -9.02 12.29
C ARG A 167 1.72 -9.65 13.62
N ASN A 168 2.23 -9.11 14.74
CA ASN A 168 1.92 -9.60 16.08
C ASN A 168 0.66 -8.94 16.68
N VAL A 169 0.21 -7.82 16.10
CA VAL A 169 -0.99 -7.10 16.51
C VAL A 169 -2.22 -7.96 16.23
N GLY A 170 -3.15 -8.04 17.18
CA GLY A 170 -4.31 -8.95 17.13
C GLY A 170 -5.13 -8.80 15.85
N VAL A 171 -5.50 -7.57 15.49
CA VAL A 171 -6.25 -7.28 14.25
C VAL A 171 -5.48 -7.67 12.99
N VAL A 172 -4.17 -7.42 12.95
CA VAL A 172 -3.32 -7.76 11.81
C VAL A 172 -3.18 -9.29 11.66
N LYS A 173 -3.08 -10.04 12.76
CA LYS A 173 -3.11 -11.52 12.73
C LYS A 173 -4.37 -12.04 12.08
N THR A 174 -5.53 -11.47 12.43
CA THR A 174 -6.82 -11.87 11.83
C THR A 174 -6.83 -11.61 10.32
N ILE A 175 -6.29 -10.45 9.88
CA ILE A 175 -6.18 -10.09 8.47
C ILE A 175 -5.24 -11.05 7.73
N SER A 176 -4.10 -11.41 8.33
CA SER A 176 -3.11 -12.30 7.70
C SER A 176 -3.45 -13.80 7.79
N GLY A 177 -4.68 -14.17 8.18
CA GLY A 177 -5.11 -15.57 8.29
C GLY A 177 -4.56 -16.32 9.52
N GLY A 178 -4.01 -15.60 10.50
CA GLY A 178 -3.66 -16.15 11.80
C GLY A 178 -4.93 -16.56 12.53
N LYS A 179 -5.00 -17.82 12.98
CA LYS A 179 -6.05 -18.29 13.89
C LYS A 179 -6.01 -17.41 15.15
N GLY A 180 -7.03 -16.58 15.34
CA GLY A 180 -7.25 -15.90 16.62
C GLY A 180 -7.35 -16.95 17.72
N VAL A 181 -6.74 -16.63 18.87
CA VAL A 181 -6.75 -17.45 20.09
C VAL A 181 -8.18 -17.78 20.51
#